data_AF-A0A7S0N840-F1
#
_entry.id   AF-A0A7S0N840-F1
#
_cell.length_a   1.000
_cell.length_b   1.000
_cell.length_c   1.000
_cell.angle_alpha   90.00
_cell.angle_beta   90.00
_cell.angle_gamma   90.00
#
_symmetry.space_group_name_H-M   'P 1'
#
loop_
_entity.id
_entity.type
_entity.pdbx_description
1 polymer ?
#
loop_
_entity_poly.entity_id
_entity_poly.type
_entity_poly.pdbx_seq_one_letter_code
_entity_poly.pdbx_strand_id
1 'polypeptide(L)'
;GDQGTGSPAQRGVSLVMRGVLPPYDGQLMLGLGDNFYMAGVRSVTDPQWEQKFESMYPPALGAIPFHPTIGDHDHCWNSSALVAYTPLSKNWRLPHFYYTLEKEIPGGGSVQFIVTDSVGLEG
;
A
#
# COMPACT_ATOMS: atom_id res chain seq x y z
N GLY A 1 4.68 -6.67 1.90
CA GLY A 1 4.72 -6.21 3.29
C GLY A 1 6.10 -5.71 3.57
N ASP A 2 6.25 -5.04 4.70
CA ASP A 2 7.56 -4.73 5.28
C ASP A 2 8.42 -3.88 4.33
N GLN A 3 7.76 -3.07 3.51
CA GLN A 3 8.42 -2.42 2.40
C GLN A 3 9.01 -1.06 2.78
N GLY A 4 8.45 -0.39 3.78
CA GLY A 4 8.59 1.04 4.08
C GLY A 4 9.94 1.58 4.56
N THR A 5 11.06 1.09 4.03
CA THR A 5 12.40 1.41 4.54
C THR A 5 13.02 2.66 3.89
N GLY A 6 12.62 3.03 2.68
CA GLY A 6 13.28 4.04 1.85
C GLY A 6 14.62 3.59 1.26
N SER A 7 14.92 2.29 1.35
CA SER A 7 16.25 1.76 1.01
C SER A 7 16.44 1.54 -0.51
N PRO A 8 17.69 1.46 -0.99
CA PRO A 8 17.97 1.01 -2.35
C PRO A 8 17.39 -0.38 -2.67
N ALA A 9 17.29 -1.27 -1.67
CA ALA A 9 16.68 -2.58 -1.83
C ALA A 9 15.18 -2.48 -2.11
N GLN A 10 14.44 -1.64 -1.36
CA GLN A 10 13.03 -1.35 -1.63
C GLN A 10 12.83 -0.84 -3.06
N ARG A 11 13.69 0.11 -3.50
CA ARG A 11 13.66 0.63 -4.87
C ARG A 11 13.92 -0.47 -5.90
N GLY A 12 14.87 -1.36 -5.65
CA GLY A 12 15.18 -2.51 -6.50
C GLY A 12 13.95 -3.41 -6.72
N VAL A 13 13.23 -3.73 -5.65
CA VAL A 13 11.98 -4.53 -5.73
C VAL A 13 10.94 -3.81 -6.59
N SER A 14 10.73 -2.50 -6.39
CA SER A 14 9.78 -1.72 -7.20
C SER A 14 10.14 -1.77 -8.70
N LEU A 15 11.42 -1.67 -9.05
CA LEU A 15 11.86 -1.77 -10.44
C LEU A 15 11.61 -3.16 -11.04
N VAL A 16 11.77 -4.23 -10.25
CA VAL A 16 11.43 -5.58 -10.69
C VAL A 16 9.92 -5.71 -10.90
N MET A 17 9.10 -5.18 -9.99
CA MET A 17 7.64 -5.17 -10.12
C MET A 17 7.20 -4.51 -11.44
N ARG A 18 7.83 -3.39 -11.83
CA ARG A 18 7.57 -2.72 -13.12
C ARG A 18 7.73 -3.65 -14.33
N GLY A 19 8.68 -4.60 -14.28
CA GLY A 19 8.89 -5.58 -15.34
C GLY A 19 7.95 -6.77 -15.29
N VAL A 20 7.46 -7.14 -14.10
CA VAL A 20 6.56 -8.28 -13.90
C VAL A 20 5.12 -7.93 -14.26
N LEU A 21 4.64 -6.72 -13.99
CA LEU A 21 3.22 -6.38 -14.17
C LEU A 21 2.70 -6.47 -15.62
N PRO A 22 3.40 -5.99 -16.67
CA PRO A 22 2.83 -5.92 -18.01
C PRO A 22 2.47 -7.27 -18.66
N PRO A 23 3.30 -8.33 -18.58
CA PRO A 23 2.95 -9.64 -19.15
C PRO A 23 1.71 -10.30 -18.53
N TYR A 24 1.31 -9.90 -17.32
CA TYR A 24 0.19 -10.50 -16.58
C TYR A 24 -1.02 -9.57 -16.44
N ASP A 25 -1.01 -8.40 -17.10
CA ASP A 25 -2.07 -7.38 -16.97
C ASP A 25 -2.42 -7.09 -15.51
N GLY A 26 -1.40 -6.78 -14.69
CA GLY A 26 -1.59 -6.55 -13.26
C GLY A 26 -2.65 -5.48 -12.97
N GLN A 27 -3.70 -5.83 -12.23
CA GLN A 27 -4.86 -4.93 -12.02
C GLN A 27 -4.92 -4.27 -10.63
N LEU A 28 -4.12 -4.75 -9.69
CA LEU A 28 -4.01 -4.21 -8.34
C LEU A 28 -2.68 -4.63 -7.69
N MET A 29 -2.27 -3.88 -6.68
CA MET A 29 -1.15 -4.23 -5.80
C MET A 29 -1.67 -4.33 -4.36
N LEU A 30 -1.32 -5.40 -3.65
CA LEU A 30 -1.64 -5.58 -2.23
C LEU A 30 -0.41 -5.25 -1.37
N GLY A 31 -0.53 -4.25 -0.50
CA GLY A 31 0.44 -3.96 0.55
C GLY A 31 0.06 -4.72 1.81
N LEU A 32 0.98 -5.49 2.39
CA LEU A 32 0.68 -6.41 3.50
C LEU A 32 1.07 -5.87 4.88
N GLY A 33 1.01 -4.54 5.07
CA GLY A 33 1.41 -3.90 6.33
C GLY A 33 2.86 -3.41 6.31
N ASP A 34 3.23 -2.73 7.39
CA ASP A 34 4.55 -2.10 7.59
C ASP A 34 4.95 -1.20 6.42
N ASN A 35 4.06 -0.26 6.15
CA ASN A 35 4.16 0.64 5.02
C ASN A 35 5.25 1.70 5.22
N PHE A 36 5.54 2.07 6.47
CA PHE A 36 6.56 3.06 6.82
C PHE A 36 7.34 2.66 8.09
N TYR A 37 8.54 2.09 7.90
CA TYR A 37 9.46 1.85 9.00
C TYR A 37 10.12 3.15 9.50
N MET A 38 10.43 3.31 10.78
CA MET A 38 10.25 2.34 11.88
C MET A 38 9.01 2.65 12.74
N ALA A 39 8.23 3.69 12.44
CA ALA A 39 7.17 4.13 13.32
C ALA A 39 5.97 4.78 12.60
N GLY A 40 5.78 4.48 11.31
CA GLY A 40 4.70 5.06 10.53
C GLY A 40 5.02 6.48 10.06
N VAL A 41 3.97 7.23 9.77
CA VAL A 41 4.02 8.66 9.40
C VAL A 41 3.39 9.51 10.50
N ARG A 42 3.79 10.77 10.59
CA ARG A 42 3.22 11.72 11.56
C ARG A 42 1.99 12.45 11.05
N SER A 43 1.88 12.61 9.73
CA SER A 43 0.79 13.35 9.07
C SER A 43 0.72 13.03 7.58
N VAL A 44 -0.29 13.55 6.90
CA VAL A 44 -0.42 13.47 5.43
C VAL A 44 0.64 14.28 4.67
N THR A 45 1.35 15.19 5.36
CA THR A 45 2.44 15.99 4.79
C THR A 45 3.82 15.49 5.24
N ASP A 46 3.89 14.31 5.87
CA ASP A 46 5.16 13.71 6.27
C ASP A 46 6.03 13.43 5.02
N PRO A 47 7.29 13.91 4.96
CA PRO A 47 8.18 13.67 3.82
C PRO A 47 8.40 12.18 3.49
N GLN A 48 8.14 11.28 4.45
CA GLN A 48 8.20 9.84 4.23
C GLN A 48 7.28 9.36 3.11
N TRP A 49 6.15 10.01 2.86
CA TRP A 49 5.29 9.67 1.72
C TRP A 49 6.04 9.73 0.40
N GLU A 50 6.77 10.83 0.16
CA GLU A 50 7.58 10.98 -1.04
C GLU A 50 8.73 9.97 -1.07
N GLN A 51 9.47 9.88 0.04
CA GLN A 51 10.70 9.07 0.11
C GLN A 51 10.46 7.56 0.04
N LYS A 52 9.33 7.09 0.55
CA LYS A 52 9.08 5.66 0.79
C LYS A 52 7.90 5.10 0.02
N PHE A 53 7.02 5.95 -0.52
CA PHE A 53 5.88 5.51 -1.31
C PHE A 53 5.85 6.14 -2.71
N GLU A 54 5.70 7.47 -2.83
CA GLU A 54 5.40 8.13 -4.11
C GLU A 54 6.56 8.07 -5.12
N SER A 55 7.81 8.19 -4.66
CA SER A 55 8.98 8.01 -5.53
C SER A 55 9.30 6.53 -5.84
N MET A 56 8.67 5.61 -5.10
CA MET A 56 8.95 4.17 -5.17
C MET A 56 7.95 3.45 -6.07
N TYR A 57 6.66 3.47 -5.73
CA TYR A 57 5.66 2.58 -6.34
C TYR A 57 4.91 3.18 -7.53
N PRO A 58 4.38 4.42 -7.47
CA PRO A 58 3.68 5.00 -8.63
C PRO A 58 4.45 4.93 -9.96
N PRO A 59 5.78 5.17 -10.03
CA PRO A 59 6.52 5.02 -11.28
C PRO A 59 6.56 3.59 -11.83
N ALA A 60 6.41 2.59 -10.97
CA ALA A 60 6.37 1.17 -11.34
C ALA A 60 4.95 0.68 -11.65
N LEU A 61 3.95 1.21 -10.95
CA LEU A 61 2.55 0.78 -11.01
C LEU A 61 1.74 1.50 -12.09
N GLY A 62 2.14 2.70 -12.53
CA GLY A 62 1.32 3.50 -13.43
C GLY A 62 -0.05 3.80 -12.81
N ALA A 63 -1.13 3.33 -13.44
CA ALA A 63 -2.50 3.52 -12.96
C ALA A 63 -2.98 2.42 -11.98
N ILE A 64 -2.17 1.40 -11.70
CA ILE A 64 -2.55 0.28 -10.87
C ILE A 64 -2.72 0.75 -9.41
N PRO A 65 -3.90 0.52 -8.78
CA PRO A 65 -4.14 0.93 -7.40
C PRO A 65 -3.34 0.06 -6.42
N PHE A 66 -2.80 0.70 -5.39
CA PHE A 66 -2.12 0.09 -4.26
C PHE A 66 -3.07 0.03 -3.07
N HIS A 67 -3.39 -1.18 -2.62
CA HIS A 67 -4.32 -1.49 -1.53
C HIS A 67 -3.53 -2.01 -0.33
N PRO A 68 -3.16 -1.16 0.64
CA PRO A 68 -2.43 -1.60 1.82
C PRO A 68 -3.37 -2.17 2.88
N THR A 69 -2.82 -3.01 3.76
CA THR A 69 -3.22 -3.09 5.17
C THR A 69 -2.22 -2.33 6.05
N ILE A 70 -2.51 -2.18 7.34
CA ILE A 70 -1.72 -1.48 8.36
C ILE A 70 -0.99 -2.51 9.23
N GLY A 71 0.32 -2.34 9.39
CA GLY A 71 1.14 -3.18 10.29
C GLY A 71 1.45 -2.50 11.63
N ASP A 72 2.18 -3.16 12.52
CA ASP A 72 2.52 -2.66 13.86
C ASP A 72 3.41 -1.42 13.82
N HIS A 73 4.35 -1.35 12.87
CA HIS A 73 5.17 -0.16 12.71
C HIS A 73 4.35 1.06 12.29
N ASP A 74 3.27 0.87 11.54
CA ASP A 74 2.39 1.95 11.09
C ASP A 74 1.55 2.54 12.23
N HIS A 75 1.27 1.75 13.28
CA HIS A 75 0.49 2.16 14.46
C HIS A 75 1.28 2.98 15.47
N CYS A 76 2.61 3.03 15.38
CA CYS A 76 3.44 3.71 16.36
C CYS A 76 3.24 5.24 16.43
N TRP A 77 2.95 5.88 15.29
CA TRP A 77 2.63 7.31 15.24
C TRP A 77 1.17 7.54 14.84
N ASN A 78 0.92 8.10 13.65
CA ASN A 78 -0.42 8.53 13.25
C ASN A 78 -0.94 7.63 12.12
N SER A 79 -1.45 6.45 12.48
CA SER A 79 -2.05 5.52 11.52
C SER A 79 -3.28 6.12 10.82
N SER A 80 -4.01 7.04 11.46
CA SER A 80 -5.10 7.78 10.81
C SER A 80 -4.64 8.63 9.62
N ALA A 81 -3.38 9.07 9.60
CA ALA A 81 -2.81 9.77 8.45
C ALA A 81 -2.70 8.87 7.21
N LEU A 82 -2.57 7.54 7.37
CA LEU A 82 -2.56 6.60 6.25
C LEU A 82 -3.90 6.57 5.53
N VAL A 83 -5.00 6.57 6.28
CA VAL A 83 -6.36 6.66 5.71
C VAL A 83 -6.58 8.04 5.09
N ALA A 84 -6.22 9.10 5.82
CA ALA A 84 -6.39 10.47 5.36
C ALA A 84 -5.56 10.83 4.11
N TYR A 85 -4.54 10.03 3.78
CA TYR A 85 -3.72 10.21 2.58
C TYR A 85 -4.38 9.66 1.30
N THR A 86 -5.36 8.76 1.41
CA THR A 86 -6.08 8.17 0.26
C THR A 86 -6.56 9.18 -0.79
N PRO A 87 -7.21 10.31 -0.46
CA PRO A 87 -7.62 11.28 -1.47
C PRO A 87 -6.45 12.08 -2.10
N LEU A 88 -5.25 12.02 -1.54
CA LEU A 88 -4.09 12.80 -1.98
C LEU A 88 -3.23 12.04 -3.01
N SER A 89 -3.30 10.70 -3.02
CA SER A 89 -2.49 9.86 -3.90
C SER A 89 -3.25 9.35 -5.11
N LYS A 90 -2.55 9.26 -6.24
CA LYS A 90 -3.08 8.59 -7.44
C LYS A 90 -3.18 7.09 -7.28
N ASN A 91 -2.32 6.47 -6.47
CA ASN A 91 -2.24 5.01 -6.36
C ASN A 91 -2.72 4.49 -5.00
N TRP A 92 -2.49 5.21 -3.90
CA TRP A 92 -2.83 4.74 -2.55
C TRP A 92 -4.35 4.63 -2.32
N ARG A 93 -4.82 3.45 -1.89
CA ARG A 93 -6.24 3.15 -1.64
C ARG A 93 -6.42 2.45 -0.30
N LEU A 94 -6.52 3.25 0.77
CA LEU A 94 -6.79 2.80 2.13
C LEU A 94 -8.00 3.57 2.70
N PRO A 95 -9.24 3.15 2.40
CA PRO A 95 -10.43 3.91 2.81
C PRO A 95 -10.71 3.82 4.32
N HIS A 96 -10.25 2.76 4.97
CA HIS A 96 -10.41 2.49 6.39
C HIS A 96 -9.35 1.48 6.85
N PHE A 97 -9.17 1.29 8.16
CA PHE A 97 -8.17 0.34 8.71
C PHE A 97 -8.46 -1.11 8.34
N TYR A 98 -9.74 -1.43 8.19
CA TYR A 98 -10.25 -2.67 7.62
C TYR A 98 -11.26 -2.35 6.54
N TYR A 99 -11.23 -3.06 5.43
CA TYR A 99 -12.13 -2.84 4.30
C TYR A 99 -12.18 -4.07 3.41
N THR A 100 -13.17 -4.11 2.53
CA THR A 100 -13.24 -5.12 1.47
C THR A 100 -13.05 -4.46 0.12
N LEU A 101 -12.44 -5.18 -0.81
CA LEU A 101 -12.51 -4.85 -2.23
C LEU A 101 -12.90 -6.08 -3.02
N GLU A 102 -13.57 -5.87 -4.15
CA GLU A 102 -13.99 -6.93 -5.05
C GLU A 102 -13.37 -6.70 -6.43
N LYS A 103 -12.97 -7.78 -7.08
CA LYS A 103 -12.44 -7.78 -8.44
C LYS A 103 -13.10 -8.86 -9.27
N GLU A 104 -13.66 -8.46 -10.39
CA GLU A 104 -14.18 -9.38 -11.39
C GLU A 104 -13.05 -10.16 -12.05
N ILE A 105 -13.31 -11.45 -12.32
CA ILE A 105 -12.39 -12.31 -13.07
C ILE A 105 -12.81 -12.30 -14.54
N PRO A 106 -11.88 -12.08 -15.49
CA PRO A 106 -12.17 -12.23 -16.90
C PRO A 106 -12.74 -13.62 -17.20
N GLY A 107 -13.93 -13.69 -17.80
CA GLY A 107 -14.64 -14.95 -18.06
C GLY A 107 -15.68 -15.34 -17.00
N GLY A 108 -15.80 -14.58 -15.92
CA GLY A 108 -16.90 -14.67 -14.96
C GLY A 108 -16.48 -14.99 -13.52
N GLY A 109 -17.31 -14.57 -12.58
CA GLY A 109 -17.05 -14.68 -11.14
C GLY A 109 -16.23 -13.51 -10.60
N SER A 110 -16.14 -13.43 -9.27
CA SER A 110 -15.43 -12.35 -8.59
C SER A 110 -14.57 -12.89 -7.44
N VAL A 111 -13.55 -12.12 -7.07
CA VAL A 111 -12.73 -12.33 -5.87
C VAL A 111 -13.00 -11.18 -4.91
N GLN A 112 -13.46 -11.52 -3.70
CA GLN A 112 -13.51 -10.58 -2.58
C GLN A 112 -12.24 -10.70 -1.75
N PHE A 113 -11.56 -9.58 -1.57
CA PHE A 113 -10.46 -9.44 -0.63
C PHE A 113 -11.00 -8.81 0.64
N ILE A 114 -10.70 -9.44 1.78
CA ILE A 114 -11.00 -8.91 3.11
C ILE A 114 -9.67 -8.43 3.70
N VAL A 115 -9.55 -7.12 3.87
CA VAL A 115 -8.36 -6.46 4.40
C VAL A 115 -8.60 -6.13 5.86
N THR A 116 -7.72 -6.60 6.74
CA THR A 116 -7.85 -6.49 8.19
C THR A 116 -6.64 -5.81 8.80
N ASP A 117 -6.87 -4.99 9.82
CA ASP A 117 -5.84 -4.47 10.72
C ASP A 117 -5.67 -5.45 11.89
N SER A 118 -4.58 -6.22 11.88
CA SER A 118 -4.36 -7.24 12.92
C SER A 118 -4.06 -6.63 14.28
N VAL A 119 -3.34 -5.51 14.32
CA VAL A 119 -2.95 -4.83 15.57
C VAL A 119 -4.18 -4.23 16.24
N GLY A 120 -5.09 -3.62 15.47
CA GLY A 120 -6.36 -3.13 16.00
C GLY A 120 -7.31 -4.23 16.52
N LEU A 121 -7.04 -5.49 16.20
CA LEU A 121 -7.77 -6.67 16.70
C LEU A 121 -7.09 -7.31 17.92
N GLU A 122 -5.86 -6.91 18.24
CA GLU A 122 -5.19 -7.25 19.49
C GLU A 122 -5.80 -6.35 20.58
N GLY A 123 -6.65 -6.94 21.42
CA GLY A 123 -7.40 -6.22 22.47
C GLY A 123 -6.55 -5.62 23.58
#